data_AF-A0A0B7JTP1-F1
#
_entry.id   AF-A0A0B7JTP1-F1
#
_cell.length_a   1.000
_cell.length_b   1.000
_cell.length_c   1.000
_cell.angle_alpha   90.00
_cell.angle_beta   90.00
_cell.angle_gamma   90.00
#
_symmetry.space_group_name_H-M   'P 1'
#
loop_
_entity.id
_entity.type
_entity.pdbx_description
1 polymer ?
#
loop_
_entity_poly.entity_id
_entity_poly.type
_entity_poly.pdbx_seq_one_letter_code
_entity_poly.pdbx_strand_id
1 'polypeptide(L)'
;MDPEIRVILDVGAQIIDLSNKDVAKAWLNLVQAKQDIQAVVFCDDEDELSVLDRQGHIERLQTSPFAKHLDACLVFLDEAHTRGIDLRLPQSYRAAVTLGANLVKDRLVQACMRMRKLGHGQSVVFYVPEEIETKVRALRTANSDSTVDDPINVLDVLAWSISETWIDIRRSFPIWATQGNTFARQNDYWESMCQPDGKIVMVVISPYEANELRSEIAKSKRVKAAEEGQEVAPDGFIRREKDDQTCDFAASPVKFLKAIIGRIRFNCEGIEKTHLGKILEGALLTEDDFRGEL
;
A
#
# COMPACT_ATOMS: atom_id res chain seq x y z
N MET A 1 13.57 19.02 -21.68
CA MET A 1 14.02 17.80 -20.99
C MET A 1 13.69 16.62 -21.88
N ASP A 2 14.63 15.70 -22.05
CA ASP A 2 14.57 14.52 -22.92
C ASP A 2 14.93 13.29 -22.05
N PRO A 3 14.22 12.14 -22.14
CA PRO A 3 13.05 11.84 -22.96
C PRO A 3 11.74 12.46 -22.46
N GLU A 4 10.75 12.48 -23.35
CA GLU A 4 9.39 12.91 -23.05
C GLU A 4 8.68 11.96 -22.09
N ILE A 5 7.67 12.48 -21.38
CA ILE A 5 6.89 11.69 -20.45
C ILE A 5 6.01 10.71 -21.25
N ARG A 6 6.24 9.41 -21.03
CA ARG A 6 5.45 8.30 -21.61
C ARG A 6 4.60 7.58 -20.56
N VAL A 7 4.87 7.83 -19.28
CA VAL A 7 4.18 7.21 -18.16
C VAL A 7 3.73 8.28 -17.17
N ILE A 8 2.50 8.19 -16.67
CA ILE A 8 2.03 8.95 -15.52
C ILE A 8 1.73 7.96 -14.41
N LEU A 9 2.34 8.19 -13.25
CA LEU A 9 2.12 7.45 -12.02
C LEU A 9 1.44 8.39 -11.03
N ASP A 10 0.12 8.33 -10.93
CA ASP A 10 -0.67 9.20 -10.05
C ASP A 10 -0.73 8.67 -8.60
N VAL A 11 0.44 8.49 -7.99
CA VAL A 11 0.56 8.00 -6.61
C VAL A 11 0.11 9.05 -5.58
N GLY A 12 0.14 10.33 -5.94
CA GLY A 12 -0.35 11.44 -5.13
C GLY A 12 -1.86 11.69 -5.23
N ALA A 13 -2.60 10.87 -5.98
CA ALA A 13 -4.04 11.01 -6.23
C ALA A 13 -4.43 12.46 -6.62
N GLN A 14 -3.67 13.06 -7.53
CA GLN A 14 -3.88 14.45 -7.95
C GLN A 14 -4.96 14.57 -9.04
N ILE A 15 -5.38 13.44 -9.62
CA ILE A 15 -6.44 13.40 -10.63
C ILE A 15 -7.73 12.89 -9.98
N ILE A 16 -8.55 13.81 -9.48
CA ILE A 16 -9.66 13.50 -8.54
C ILE A 16 -11.02 13.33 -9.24
N ASP A 17 -11.19 13.88 -10.45
CA ASP A 17 -12.50 13.96 -11.14
C ASP A 17 -12.56 13.23 -12.50
N LEU A 18 -11.54 12.44 -12.82
CA LEU A 18 -11.49 11.69 -14.08
C LEU A 18 -11.33 10.21 -13.79
N SER A 19 -12.11 9.37 -14.48
CA SER A 19 -11.81 7.94 -14.50
C SER A 19 -10.48 7.68 -15.22
N ASN A 20 -9.86 6.54 -14.96
CA ASN A 20 -8.61 6.15 -15.65
C ASN A 20 -8.77 6.18 -17.18
N LYS A 21 -9.96 5.79 -17.66
CA LYS A 21 -10.34 5.88 -19.08
C LYS A 21 -10.42 7.33 -19.58
N ASP A 22 -11.00 8.24 -18.81
CA ASP A 22 -11.10 9.65 -19.20
C ASP A 22 -9.74 10.31 -19.26
N VAL A 23 -8.85 10.00 -18.30
CA VAL A 23 -7.44 10.44 -18.33
C VAL A 23 -6.74 9.89 -19.57
N ALA A 24 -6.86 8.59 -19.84
CA ALA A 24 -6.27 7.95 -21.00
C ALA A 24 -6.73 8.62 -22.31
N LYS A 25 -8.03 8.87 -22.44
CA LYS A 25 -8.61 9.53 -23.61
C LYS A 25 -8.15 10.98 -23.76
N ALA A 26 -8.18 11.76 -22.68
CA ALA A 26 -7.73 13.14 -22.70
C ALA A 26 -6.25 13.23 -23.05
N TRP A 27 -5.41 12.38 -22.45
CA TRP A 27 -3.99 12.36 -22.69
C TRP A 27 -3.65 11.95 -24.12
N LEU A 28 -4.31 10.92 -24.66
CA LEU A 28 -4.12 10.52 -26.06
C LEU A 28 -4.46 11.67 -27.01
N ASN A 29 -5.56 12.38 -26.75
CA ASN A 29 -5.99 13.53 -27.56
C ASN A 29 -4.98 14.68 -27.55
N LEU A 30 -4.39 14.99 -26.39
CA LEU A 30 -3.33 16.01 -26.27
C LEU A 30 -2.09 15.66 -27.10
N VAL A 31 -1.84 14.37 -27.32
CA VAL A 31 -0.66 13.88 -28.07
C VAL A 31 -1.00 13.53 -29.53
N GLN A 32 -2.17 13.92 -30.06
CA GLN A 32 -2.59 13.65 -31.44
C GLN A 32 -1.62 14.14 -32.53
N ALA A 33 -0.74 15.10 -32.24
CA ALA A 33 0.26 15.58 -33.19
C ALA A 33 1.43 14.61 -33.44
N LYS A 34 1.53 13.49 -32.71
CA LYS A 34 2.69 12.58 -32.77
C LYS A 34 2.32 11.22 -33.36
N GLN A 35 2.90 10.91 -34.52
CA GLN A 35 2.62 9.70 -35.30
C GLN A 35 3.11 8.41 -34.64
N ASP A 36 4.02 8.48 -33.66
CA ASP A 36 4.59 7.32 -32.98
C ASP A 36 3.73 6.82 -31.80
N ILE A 37 2.74 7.59 -31.34
CA ILE A 37 1.84 7.20 -30.25
C ILE A 37 0.49 6.79 -30.78
N GLN A 38 0.12 5.54 -30.53
CA GLN A 38 -1.06 4.89 -31.09
C GLN A 38 -2.11 4.51 -30.05
N ALA A 39 -1.73 4.38 -28.78
CA ALA A 39 -2.67 3.99 -27.73
C ALA A 39 -2.23 4.42 -26.32
N VAL A 40 -3.11 4.27 -25.34
CA VAL A 40 -2.82 4.46 -23.91
C VAL A 40 -3.24 3.23 -23.13
N VAL A 41 -2.33 2.71 -22.34
CA VAL A 41 -2.57 1.64 -21.37
C VAL A 41 -3.02 2.26 -20.05
N PHE A 42 -4.09 1.74 -19.47
CA PHE A 42 -4.61 2.13 -18.17
C PHE A 42 -5.25 0.93 -17.47
N CYS A 43 -5.59 1.07 -16.18
CA CYS A 43 -6.35 0.06 -15.47
C CYS A 43 -7.84 0.39 -15.54
N ASP A 44 -8.66 -0.55 -16.00
CA ASP A 44 -10.11 -0.36 -16.12
C ASP A 44 -10.86 -0.58 -14.79
N ASP A 45 -12.19 -0.47 -14.84
CA ASP A 45 -13.06 -0.60 -13.67
C ASP A 45 -13.13 -2.05 -13.13
N GLU A 46 -12.59 -3.04 -13.86
CA GLU A 46 -12.45 -4.44 -13.42
C GLU A 46 -11.06 -4.72 -12.81
N ASP A 47 -10.26 -3.68 -12.53
CA ASP A 47 -8.87 -3.75 -12.10
C ASP A 47 -7.95 -4.50 -13.10
N GLU A 48 -8.31 -4.51 -14.39
CA GLU A 48 -7.54 -5.16 -15.45
C GLU A 48 -6.83 -4.14 -16.36
N LEU A 49 -5.67 -4.55 -16.90
CA LEU A 49 -4.94 -3.72 -17.85
C LEU A 49 -5.66 -3.68 -19.20
N SER A 50 -6.09 -2.47 -19.57
CA SER A 50 -6.81 -2.18 -20.80
C SER A 50 -6.09 -1.11 -21.63
N VAL A 51 -6.36 -1.12 -22.93
CA VAL A 51 -5.72 -0.25 -23.92
C VAL A 51 -6.79 0.52 -24.66
N LEU A 52 -6.62 1.84 -24.74
CA LEU A 52 -7.44 2.75 -25.54
C LEU A 52 -6.65 3.18 -26.78
N ASP A 53 -7.15 2.85 -27.98
CA ASP A 53 -6.55 3.25 -29.25
C ASP A 53 -7.00 4.65 -29.73
N ARG A 54 -6.44 5.12 -30.85
CA ARG A 54 -6.81 6.41 -31.48
C ARG A 54 -8.24 6.45 -32.00
N GLN A 55 -8.82 5.30 -32.32
CA GLN A 55 -10.19 5.15 -32.80
C GLN A 55 -11.21 5.16 -31.65
N GLY A 56 -10.73 5.10 -30.40
CA GLY A 56 -11.54 5.08 -29.19
C GLY A 56 -11.98 3.66 -28.80
N HIS A 57 -11.44 2.62 -29.44
CA HIS A 57 -11.70 1.25 -29.03
C HIS A 57 -10.92 0.93 -27.75
N ILE A 58 -11.57 0.15 -26.89
CA ILE A 58 -10.99 -0.34 -25.65
C ILE A 58 -10.97 -1.85 -25.70
N GLU A 59 -9.82 -2.42 -25.41
CA GLU A 59 -9.63 -3.86 -25.30
C GLU A 59 -8.60 -4.18 -24.21
N ARG A 60 -8.62 -5.42 -23.71
CA ARG A 60 -7.64 -5.88 -22.72
C ARG A 60 -6.24 -5.91 -23.35
N LEU A 61 -5.23 -5.45 -22.60
CA LEU A 61 -3.85 -5.41 -23.07
C LEU A 61 -3.37 -6.79 -23.51
N GLN A 62 -3.73 -7.85 -22.78
CA GLN A 62 -3.27 -9.22 -23.06
C GLN A 62 -3.66 -9.73 -24.45
N THR A 63 -4.83 -9.32 -24.96
CA THR A 63 -5.34 -9.73 -26.29
C THR A 63 -5.02 -8.72 -27.39
N SER A 64 -4.58 -7.52 -27.00
CA SER A 64 -4.27 -6.42 -27.90
C SER A 64 -2.94 -6.63 -28.64
N PRO A 65 -2.80 -6.18 -29.90
CA PRO A 65 -1.49 -6.09 -30.56
C PRO A 65 -0.49 -5.23 -29.77
N PHE A 66 -0.97 -4.31 -28.93
CA PHE A 66 -0.13 -3.42 -28.13
C PHE A 66 0.60 -4.12 -26.98
N ALA A 67 0.22 -5.34 -26.57
CA ALA A 67 0.97 -6.11 -25.56
C ALA A 67 2.45 -6.32 -25.94
N LYS A 68 2.74 -6.43 -27.24
CA LYS A 68 4.10 -6.61 -27.77
C LYS A 68 4.75 -5.29 -28.22
N HIS A 69 3.96 -4.23 -28.36
CA HIS A 69 4.35 -2.94 -28.93
C HIS A 69 4.06 -1.79 -27.97
N LEU A 70 4.47 -1.96 -26.71
CA LEU A 70 4.30 -0.93 -25.70
C LEU A 70 5.04 0.36 -26.05
N ASP A 71 6.10 0.30 -26.85
CA ASP A 71 6.83 1.48 -27.33
C ASP A 71 5.95 2.53 -28.04
N ALA A 72 4.85 2.10 -28.66
CA ALA A 72 3.86 2.97 -29.29
C ALA A 72 2.74 3.46 -28.34
N CYS A 73 2.81 3.11 -27.06
CA CYS A 73 1.78 3.44 -26.07
C CYS A 73 2.19 4.57 -25.12
N LEU A 74 1.21 5.19 -24.47
CA LEU A 74 1.36 5.86 -23.19
C LEU A 74 0.87 4.95 -22.08
N VAL A 75 1.26 5.21 -20.83
CA VAL A 75 0.81 4.40 -19.69
C VAL A 75 0.36 5.31 -18.56
N PHE A 76 -0.88 5.16 -18.13
CA PHE A 76 -1.44 5.84 -16.97
C PHE A 76 -1.75 4.82 -15.87
N LEU A 77 -1.22 5.03 -14.66
CA LEU A 77 -1.52 4.24 -13.47
C LEU A 77 -1.92 5.18 -12.33
N ASP A 78 -3.08 4.95 -11.74
CA ASP A 78 -3.54 5.68 -10.55
C ASP A 78 -2.89 5.17 -9.25
N GLU A 79 -3.27 5.73 -8.11
CA GLU A 79 -2.75 5.33 -6.80
C GLU A 79 -2.94 3.83 -6.52
N ALA A 80 -4.15 3.30 -6.73
CA ALA A 80 -4.50 1.91 -6.44
C ALA A 80 -3.67 0.93 -7.30
N HIS A 81 -3.43 1.31 -8.55
CA HIS A 81 -2.83 0.49 -9.59
C HIS A 81 -1.32 0.70 -9.75
N THR A 82 -0.71 1.54 -8.91
CA THR A 82 0.76 1.58 -8.75
C THR A 82 1.30 0.36 -7.99
N ARG A 83 0.42 -0.50 -7.45
CA ARG A 83 0.76 -1.72 -6.71
C ARG A 83 0.31 -2.97 -7.47
N GLY A 84 1.17 -3.99 -7.56
CA GLY A 84 0.77 -5.32 -8.05
C GLY A 84 0.74 -5.51 -9.58
N ILE A 85 0.67 -4.44 -10.38
CA ILE A 85 0.64 -4.57 -11.85
C ILE A 85 2.01 -4.95 -12.42
N ASP A 86 2.04 -6.00 -13.25
CA ASP A 86 3.22 -6.44 -14.01
C ASP A 86 3.20 -5.91 -15.46
N LEU A 87 3.75 -4.71 -15.65
CA LEU A 87 3.93 -4.11 -16.97
C LEU A 87 5.42 -3.92 -17.28
N ARG A 88 5.90 -4.50 -18.40
CA ARG A 88 7.30 -4.39 -18.83
C ARG A 88 7.49 -3.16 -19.72
N LEU A 89 7.72 -2.02 -19.08
CA LEU A 89 7.92 -0.75 -19.78
C LEU A 89 9.23 -0.72 -20.60
N PRO A 90 9.23 -0.12 -21.80
CA PRO A 90 10.43 0.11 -22.60
C PRO A 90 11.53 0.87 -21.85
N GLN A 91 12.80 0.68 -22.25
CA GLN A 91 13.94 1.31 -21.60
C GLN A 91 14.01 2.82 -21.78
N SER A 92 13.46 3.37 -22.86
CA SER A 92 13.47 4.82 -23.15
C SER A 92 12.43 5.61 -22.35
N TYR A 93 11.61 4.94 -21.55
CA TYR A 93 10.47 5.58 -20.91
C TYR A 93 10.88 6.48 -19.76
N ARG A 94 10.23 7.65 -19.72
CA ARG A 94 10.23 8.55 -18.57
C ARG A 94 8.85 8.65 -17.96
N ALA A 95 8.79 8.56 -16.64
CA ALA A 95 7.56 8.69 -15.89
C ALA A 95 7.46 10.06 -15.20
N ALA A 96 6.28 10.67 -15.25
CA ALA A 96 5.87 11.71 -14.31
C ALA A 96 5.22 11.05 -13.10
N VAL A 97 5.70 11.39 -11.90
CA VAL A 97 5.19 10.86 -10.63
C VAL A 97 4.55 12.01 -9.87
N THR A 98 3.26 11.92 -9.59
CA THR A 98 2.55 12.95 -8.83
C THR A 98 2.84 12.80 -7.35
N LEU A 99 3.05 13.91 -6.65
CA LEU A 99 3.11 13.95 -5.20
C LEU A 99 1.78 14.43 -4.64
N GLY A 100 1.42 13.97 -3.44
CA GLY A 100 0.17 14.31 -2.78
C GLY A 100 0.29 14.24 -1.26
N ALA A 101 -0.73 14.73 -0.55
CA ALA A 101 -0.73 14.73 0.90
C ALA A 101 -0.71 13.31 1.49
N ASN A 102 -0.02 13.11 2.61
CA ASN A 102 0.14 11.81 3.29
C ASN A 102 0.85 10.75 2.43
N LEU A 103 1.58 11.15 1.39
CA LEU A 103 2.36 10.22 0.56
C LEU A 103 3.66 9.81 1.29
N VAL A 104 3.63 8.62 1.88
CA VAL A 104 4.78 8.04 2.57
C VAL A 104 5.86 7.53 1.60
N LYS A 105 7.11 7.46 2.07
CA LYS A 105 8.29 6.99 1.33
C LYS A 105 8.03 5.69 0.58
N ASP A 106 7.44 4.70 1.25
CA ASP A 106 7.28 3.37 0.65
C ASP A 106 6.30 3.38 -0.52
N ARG A 107 5.23 4.18 -0.47
CA ARG A 107 4.29 4.34 -1.59
C ARG A 107 4.98 5.02 -2.77
N LEU A 108 5.70 6.12 -2.51
CA LEU A 108 6.46 6.85 -3.52
C LEU A 108 7.48 5.95 -4.22
N VAL A 109 8.28 5.21 -3.45
CA VAL A 109 9.30 4.30 -3.96
C VAL A 109 8.67 3.14 -4.72
N GLN A 110 7.58 2.55 -4.23
CA GLN A 110 6.87 1.46 -4.92
C GLN A 110 6.36 1.87 -6.29
N ALA A 111 5.81 3.08 -6.39
CA ALA A 111 5.39 3.68 -7.66
C ALA A 111 6.61 3.88 -8.57
N CYS A 112 7.68 4.52 -8.09
CA CYS A 112 8.90 4.72 -8.89
C CYS A 112 9.50 3.39 -9.38
N MET A 113 9.45 2.32 -8.56
CA MET A 113 9.92 0.98 -8.91
C MET A 113 9.09 0.28 -10.00
N ARG A 114 7.96 0.85 -10.44
CA ARG A 114 7.31 0.43 -11.70
C ARG A 114 8.25 0.66 -12.89
N MET A 115 9.11 1.68 -12.82
CA MET A 115 10.24 1.88 -13.71
C MET A 115 11.40 0.96 -13.30
N ARG A 116 11.29 -0.35 -13.58
CA ARG A 116 12.24 -1.37 -13.12
C ARG A 116 13.69 -1.17 -13.58
N LYS A 117 13.91 -0.37 -14.63
CA LYS A 117 15.24 0.00 -15.15
C LYS A 117 15.58 1.46 -14.86
N LEU A 118 15.08 2.00 -13.74
CA LEU A 118 15.38 3.35 -13.29
C LEU A 118 16.90 3.57 -13.20
N GLY A 119 17.40 4.66 -13.78
CA GLY A 119 18.83 4.95 -13.89
C GLY A 119 19.58 4.14 -14.95
N HIS A 120 18.91 3.18 -15.60
CA HIS A 120 19.44 2.31 -16.65
C HIS A 120 18.59 2.47 -17.94
N GLY A 121 18.44 3.72 -18.37
CA GLY A 121 17.61 4.15 -19.50
C GLY A 121 16.30 4.79 -19.04
N GLN A 122 15.61 4.18 -18.07
CA GLN A 122 14.37 4.74 -17.55
C GLN A 122 14.65 5.87 -16.57
N SER A 123 13.78 6.88 -16.56
CA SER A 123 13.89 8.03 -15.65
C SER A 123 12.54 8.44 -15.08
N VAL A 124 12.56 9.24 -14.02
CA VAL A 124 11.37 9.83 -13.40
C VAL A 124 11.51 11.34 -13.31
N VAL A 125 10.38 12.02 -13.24
CA VAL A 125 10.26 13.42 -12.86
C VAL A 125 9.11 13.56 -11.88
N PHE A 126 9.29 14.38 -10.86
CA PHE A 126 8.25 14.62 -9.87
C PHE A 126 7.39 15.81 -10.30
N TYR A 127 6.08 15.61 -10.27
CA TYR A 127 5.11 16.69 -10.30
C TYR A 127 4.81 17.06 -8.84
N VAL A 128 5.17 18.28 -8.45
CA VAL A 128 5.07 18.77 -7.07
C VAL A 128 3.98 19.84 -7.02
N PRO A 129 2.79 19.54 -6.46
CA PRO A 129 1.76 20.55 -6.22
C PRO A 129 2.23 21.60 -5.22
N GLU A 130 1.65 22.80 -5.27
CA GLU A 130 2.01 23.95 -4.41
C GLU A 130 1.96 23.61 -2.91
N GLU A 131 0.97 22.82 -2.48
CA GLU A 131 0.85 22.36 -1.09
C GLU A 131 2.08 21.52 -0.67
N ILE A 132 2.54 20.63 -1.55
CA ILE A 132 3.67 19.75 -1.29
C ILE A 132 4.98 20.53 -1.36
N GLU A 133 5.12 21.42 -2.34
CA GLU A 133 6.25 22.34 -2.45
C GLU A 133 6.44 23.13 -1.16
N THR A 134 5.36 23.67 -0.58
CA THR A 134 5.40 24.40 0.68
C THR A 134 5.96 23.54 1.82
N LYS A 135 5.51 22.28 1.94
CA LYS A 135 5.99 21.33 2.96
C LYS A 135 7.47 20.95 2.75
N VAL A 136 7.86 20.68 1.51
CA VAL A 136 9.25 20.36 1.14
C VAL A 136 10.18 21.52 1.49
N ARG A 137 9.80 22.75 1.13
CA ARG A 137 10.59 23.96 1.45
C ARG A 137 10.67 24.20 2.95
N ALA A 138 9.57 24.03 3.69
CA ALA A 138 9.58 24.18 5.16
C ALA A 138 10.55 23.20 5.85
N LEU A 139 10.60 21.95 5.40
CA LEU A 139 11.54 20.95 5.93
C LEU A 139 13.00 21.27 5.57
N ARG A 140 13.25 21.85 4.40
CA ARG A 140 14.59 22.24 3.97
C ARG A 140 15.16 23.39 4.79
N THR A 141 14.34 24.42 5.06
CA THR A 141 14.73 25.56 5.91
C THR A 141 14.99 25.15 7.36
N ALA A 142 14.29 24.12 7.86
CA ALA A 142 14.53 23.60 9.21
C ALA A 142 15.88 22.87 9.36
N ASN A 143 16.48 22.40 8.25
CA ASN A 143 17.66 21.54 8.25
C ASN A 143 18.90 22.16 7.59
N SER A 144 18.81 23.36 7.00
CA SER A 144 19.93 24.00 6.27
C SER A 144 19.77 25.52 6.11
N ASP A 145 20.88 26.24 5.90
CA ASP A 145 20.93 27.66 5.49
C ASP A 145 20.55 27.88 3.99
N SER A 146 19.83 26.92 3.37
CA SER A 146 19.43 27.02 1.97
C SER A 146 18.49 28.21 1.74
N THR A 147 18.62 28.86 0.59
CA THR A 147 17.74 29.98 0.24
C THR A 147 16.38 29.49 -0.25
N VAL A 148 15.33 30.29 -0.04
CA VAL A 148 13.95 29.94 -0.41
C VAL A 148 13.79 29.71 -1.92
N ASP A 149 14.64 30.33 -2.74
CA ASP A 149 14.58 30.30 -4.21
C ASP A 149 15.31 29.11 -4.85
N ASP A 150 16.04 28.30 -4.07
CA ASP A 150 16.72 27.15 -4.64
C ASP A 150 15.72 26.14 -5.23
N PRO A 151 16.01 25.54 -6.39
CA PRO A 151 15.11 24.56 -7.00
C PRO A 151 15.00 23.31 -6.11
N ILE A 152 13.79 22.76 -6.05
CA ILE A 152 13.54 21.47 -5.38
C ILE A 152 14.24 20.38 -6.17
N ASN A 153 15.08 19.61 -5.48
CA ASN A 153 15.76 18.45 -6.05
C ASN A 153 15.17 17.13 -5.50
N VAL A 154 15.69 16.01 -6.00
CA VAL A 154 15.20 14.67 -5.62
C VAL A 154 15.43 14.37 -4.13
N LEU A 155 16.52 14.85 -3.54
CA LEU A 155 16.80 14.63 -2.12
C LEU A 155 15.77 15.35 -1.24
N ASP A 156 15.34 16.55 -1.65
CA ASP A 156 14.30 17.31 -0.93
C ASP A 156 12.97 16.53 -0.91
N VAL A 157 12.57 15.97 -2.05
CA VAL A 157 11.36 15.13 -2.17
C VAL A 157 11.47 13.86 -1.31
N LEU A 158 12.62 13.20 -1.33
CA LEU A 158 12.85 11.99 -0.53
C LEU A 158 12.80 12.30 0.97
N ALA A 159 13.47 13.36 1.41
CA ALA A 159 13.46 13.81 2.80
C ALA A 159 12.04 14.13 3.28
N TRP A 160 11.25 14.84 2.45
CA TRP A 160 9.85 15.07 2.73
C TRP A 160 9.05 13.77 2.86
N SER A 161 9.16 12.84 1.91
CA SER A 161 8.43 11.56 1.97
C SER A 161 8.81 10.69 3.18
N ILE A 162 10.06 10.77 3.65
CA ILE A 162 10.52 10.13 4.88
C ILE A 162 9.84 10.78 6.09
N SER A 163 9.77 12.11 6.13
CA SER A 163 9.09 12.82 7.22
C SER A 163 7.59 12.49 7.28
N GLU A 164 6.92 12.36 6.13
CA GLU A 164 5.52 11.91 6.06
C GLU A 164 5.37 10.48 6.59
N THR A 165 6.36 9.62 6.36
CA THR A 165 6.39 8.26 6.92
C THR A 165 6.47 8.29 8.45
N TRP A 166 7.28 9.16 9.03
CA TRP A 166 7.36 9.30 10.49
C TRP A 166 6.04 9.81 11.08
N ILE A 167 5.40 10.77 10.41
CA ILE A 167 4.09 11.29 10.81
C ILE A 167 3.04 10.18 10.76
N ASP A 168 3.00 9.39 9.67
CA ASP A 168 2.07 8.28 9.50
C ASP A 168 2.28 7.18 10.56
N ILE A 169 3.52 6.80 10.82
CA ILE A 169 3.86 5.83 11.89
C ILE A 169 3.39 6.35 13.25
N ARG A 170 3.67 7.62 13.57
CA ARG A 170 3.30 8.22 14.85
C ARG A 170 1.78 8.29 15.02
N ARG A 171 1.03 8.61 13.96
CA ARG A 171 -0.44 8.59 13.96
C ARG A 171 -1.00 7.19 14.13
N SER A 172 -0.32 6.18 13.59
CA SER A 172 -0.74 4.77 13.65
C SER A 172 -0.45 4.11 15.01
N PHE A 173 0.49 4.65 15.78
CA PHE A 173 0.96 4.08 17.04
C PHE A 173 -0.15 3.79 18.07
N PRO A 174 -1.12 4.69 18.36
CA PRO A 174 -2.17 4.41 19.35
C PRO A 174 -3.08 3.24 18.94
N ILE A 175 -3.34 3.10 17.63
CA ILE A 175 -4.15 2.01 17.08
C ILE A 175 -3.40 0.69 17.26
N TRP A 176 -2.11 0.65 16.92
CA TRP A 176 -1.29 -0.54 17.12
C TRP A 176 -1.14 -0.92 18.59
N ALA A 177 -1.02 0.05 19.49
CA ALA A 177 -0.98 -0.21 20.93
C ALA A 177 -2.29 -0.86 21.42
N THR A 178 -3.44 -0.35 20.95
CA THR A 178 -4.76 -0.91 21.27
C THR A 178 -4.92 -2.33 20.72
N GLN A 179 -4.48 -2.55 19.49
CA GLN A 179 -4.48 -3.87 18.85
C GLN A 179 -3.58 -4.86 19.59
N GLY A 180 -2.38 -4.45 19.98
CA GLY A 180 -1.45 -5.27 20.76
C GLY A 180 -2.01 -5.67 22.12
N ASN A 181 -2.61 -4.72 22.85
CA ASN A 181 -3.26 -5.01 24.13
C ASN A 181 -4.46 -5.95 23.98
N THR A 182 -5.25 -5.76 22.92
CA THR A 182 -6.39 -6.64 22.63
C THR A 182 -5.93 -8.06 22.31
N PHE A 183 -4.87 -8.18 21.50
CA PHE A 183 -4.26 -9.47 21.17
C PHE A 183 -3.72 -10.18 22.41
N ALA A 184 -2.95 -9.50 23.27
CA ALA A 184 -2.40 -10.09 24.49
C ALA A 184 -3.51 -10.64 25.39
N ARG A 185 -4.54 -9.82 25.65
CA ARG A 185 -5.71 -10.23 26.44
C ARG A 185 -6.43 -11.44 25.83
N GLN A 186 -6.62 -11.45 24.51
CA GLN A 186 -7.26 -12.57 23.81
C GLN A 186 -6.40 -13.84 23.85
N ASN A 187 -5.07 -13.70 23.76
CA ASN A 187 -4.15 -14.82 23.84
C ASN A 187 -4.16 -15.48 25.22
N ASP A 188 -4.20 -14.70 26.30
CA ASP A 188 -4.29 -15.23 27.67
C ASP A 188 -5.59 -16.04 27.87
N TYR A 189 -6.72 -15.50 27.40
CA TYR A 189 -7.98 -16.24 27.42
C TYR A 189 -7.89 -17.52 26.60
N TRP A 190 -7.31 -17.46 25.40
CA TRP A 190 -7.14 -18.62 24.53
C TRP A 190 -6.31 -19.73 25.19
N GLU A 191 -5.15 -19.39 25.75
CA GLU A 191 -4.26 -20.34 26.43
C GLU A 191 -4.94 -20.97 27.66
N SER A 192 -5.73 -20.19 28.41
CA SER A 192 -6.50 -20.68 29.55
C SER A 192 -7.64 -21.64 29.17
N MET A 193 -8.12 -21.57 27.92
CA MET A 193 -9.25 -22.35 27.41
C MET A 193 -8.83 -23.59 26.61
N CYS A 194 -7.58 -23.69 26.17
CA CYS A 194 -7.03 -24.89 25.55
C CYS A 194 -6.76 -25.98 26.60
N GLN A 195 -7.75 -26.82 26.91
CA GLN A 195 -7.53 -28.02 27.71
C GLN A 195 -6.75 -29.10 26.91
N PRO A 196 -6.01 -30.01 27.56
CA PRO A 196 -5.21 -31.06 26.89
C PRO A 196 -6.02 -32.02 25.99
N ASP A 197 -7.35 -32.02 26.10
CA ASP A 197 -8.27 -32.89 25.38
C ASP A 197 -8.91 -32.23 24.13
N GLY A 198 -8.50 -31.01 23.77
CA GLY A 198 -8.89 -30.35 22.52
C GLY A 198 -10.29 -29.76 22.50
N LYS A 199 -10.98 -29.67 23.64
CA LYS A 199 -12.28 -28.98 23.74
C LYS A 199 -12.08 -27.50 24.08
N ILE A 200 -12.46 -26.63 23.15
CA ILE A 200 -12.52 -25.18 23.37
C ILE A 200 -13.83 -24.87 24.11
N VAL A 201 -13.74 -24.40 25.34
CA VAL A 201 -14.91 -23.86 26.06
C VAL A 201 -15.04 -22.38 25.69
N MET A 202 -15.99 -22.03 24.82
CA MET A 202 -16.37 -20.64 24.60
C MET A 202 -17.08 -20.12 25.86
N VAL A 203 -16.34 -19.46 26.75
CA VAL A 203 -16.94 -18.67 27.82
C VAL A 203 -17.27 -17.30 27.25
N VAL A 204 -18.57 -17.03 27.11
CA VAL A 204 -19.08 -15.68 26.86
C VAL A 204 -18.59 -14.79 28.00
N ILE A 205 -17.65 -13.89 27.68
CA ILE A 205 -17.19 -12.84 28.60
C ILE A 205 -18.45 -12.06 29.00
N SER A 206 -18.78 -12.08 30.30
CA SER A 206 -19.86 -11.36 31.01
C SER A 206 -21.10 -10.95 30.18
N PRO A 207 -22.34 -11.31 30.56
CA PRO A 207 -23.56 -10.89 29.86
C PRO A 207 -23.67 -9.39 29.55
N TYR A 208 -22.97 -8.54 30.30
CA TYR A 208 -22.86 -7.10 30.07
C TYR A 208 -21.94 -6.72 28.90
N GLU A 209 -20.70 -7.23 28.89
CA GLU A 209 -19.71 -6.95 27.83
C GLU A 209 -20.11 -7.59 26.50
N ALA A 210 -20.73 -8.78 26.55
CA ALA A 210 -21.31 -9.41 25.37
C ALA A 210 -22.43 -8.57 24.74
N ASN A 211 -23.22 -7.84 25.54
CA ASN A 211 -24.30 -6.98 25.04
C ASN A 211 -23.77 -5.69 24.40
N GLU A 212 -22.72 -5.11 24.97
CA GLU A 212 -22.07 -3.90 24.42
C GLU A 212 -21.43 -4.22 23.07
N LEU A 213 -20.66 -5.31 22.99
CA LEU A 213 -20.07 -5.83 21.76
C LEU A 213 -21.12 -6.25 20.72
N ARG A 214 -22.24 -6.88 21.13
CA ARG A 214 -23.35 -7.21 20.21
C ARG A 214 -23.97 -5.96 19.58
N SER A 215 -24.07 -4.87 20.33
CA SER A 215 -24.62 -3.61 19.81
C SER A 215 -23.71 -2.93 18.78
N GLU A 216 -22.38 -3.10 18.91
CA GLU A 216 -21.39 -2.61 17.95
C GLU A 216 -21.25 -3.54 16.74
N ILE A 217 -21.25 -4.85 16.95
CA ILE A 217 -21.19 -5.87 15.90
C ILE A 217 -22.45 -5.81 15.02
N ALA A 218 -23.64 -5.61 15.60
CA ALA A 218 -24.89 -5.46 14.83
C ALA A 218 -24.92 -4.20 13.95
N LYS A 219 -24.13 -3.17 14.28
CA LYS A 219 -23.97 -1.95 13.46
C LYS A 219 -22.93 -2.14 12.34
N SER A 220 -22.03 -3.12 12.48
CA SER A 220 -20.98 -3.40 11.50
C SER A 220 -21.45 -4.42 10.46
N LYS A 221 -21.81 -3.95 9.25
CA LYS A 221 -22.19 -4.81 8.11
C LYS A 221 -21.10 -5.79 7.63
N ARG A 222 -19.89 -5.74 8.20
CA ARG A 222 -18.72 -6.53 7.79
C ARG A 222 -18.34 -7.66 8.76
N VAL A 223 -18.98 -7.76 9.93
CA VAL A 223 -18.64 -8.77 10.94
C VAL A 223 -19.76 -9.79 11.03
N LYS A 224 -19.51 -11.00 10.51
CA LYS A 224 -20.36 -12.17 10.82
C LYS A 224 -19.79 -12.85 12.06
N ALA A 225 -20.65 -13.16 13.01
CA ALA A 225 -20.26 -14.01 14.14
C ALA A 225 -19.91 -15.42 13.63
N ALA A 226 -18.95 -16.08 14.27
CA ALA A 226 -18.66 -17.47 13.99
C ALA A 226 -19.88 -18.35 14.35
N GLU A 227 -20.14 -19.36 13.53
CA GLU A 227 -21.23 -20.32 13.72
C GLU A 227 -20.89 -21.34 14.81
N GLU A 228 -21.92 -21.95 15.40
CA GLU A 228 -21.78 -22.92 16.48
C GLU A 228 -21.01 -24.16 15.99
N GLY A 229 -19.86 -24.45 16.62
CA GLY A 229 -18.94 -25.53 16.23
C GLY A 229 -17.66 -25.07 15.52
N GLN A 230 -17.55 -23.80 15.12
CA GLN A 230 -16.34 -23.28 14.49
C GLN A 230 -15.22 -22.99 15.50
N GLU A 231 -14.03 -23.55 15.25
CA GLU A 231 -12.82 -23.23 16.02
C GLU A 231 -12.18 -21.93 15.48
N VAL A 232 -11.99 -20.91 16.32
CA VAL A 232 -11.47 -19.60 15.91
C VAL A 232 -10.17 -19.28 16.62
N ALA A 233 -9.06 -19.13 15.90
CA ALA A 233 -7.74 -18.82 16.46
C ALA A 233 -7.66 -17.42 17.14
N PRO A 234 -6.63 -17.14 17.96
CA PRO A 234 -6.46 -15.87 18.69
C PRO A 234 -6.47 -14.60 17.83
N ASP A 235 -6.12 -14.73 16.55
CA ASP A 235 -6.11 -13.64 15.57
C ASP A 235 -7.44 -13.53 14.80
N GLY A 236 -8.48 -14.25 15.22
CA GLY A 236 -9.80 -14.28 14.60
C GLY A 236 -9.91 -15.21 13.39
N PHE A 237 -8.88 -16.01 13.09
CA PHE A 237 -8.91 -16.93 11.96
C PHE A 237 -9.73 -18.19 12.26
N ILE A 238 -10.77 -18.45 11.46
CA ILE A 238 -11.61 -19.65 11.60
C ILE A 238 -10.83 -20.87 11.05
N ARG A 239 -10.51 -21.83 11.91
CA ARG A 239 -9.85 -23.09 11.57
C ARG A 239 -10.87 -24.07 10.98
N ARG A 240 -10.49 -24.71 9.86
CA ARG A 240 -11.34 -25.65 9.10
C ARG A 240 -11.89 -26.79 9.96
N GLU A 241 -13.14 -27.17 9.71
CA GLU A 241 -13.57 -28.58 9.79
C GLU A 241 -13.35 -29.27 8.42
N LYS A 242 -13.29 -30.61 8.42
CA LYS A 242 -12.75 -31.44 7.32
C LYS A 242 -13.41 -31.31 5.93
N ASP A 243 -14.49 -30.55 5.75
CA ASP A 243 -15.34 -30.62 4.55
C ASP A 243 -15.68 -29.28 3.86
N ASP A 244 -15.03 -28.16 4.25
CA ASP A 244 -15.25 -26.85 3.60
C ASP A 244 -14.22 -26.58 2.48
N GLN A 245 -14.71 -26.44 1.23
CA GLN A 245 -13.89 -26.29 0.00
C GLN A 245 -13.56 -24.83 -0.36
N THR A 246 -13.93 -23.84 0.46
CA THR A 246 -13.87 -22.42 0.05
C THR A 246 -12.60 -21.66 0.41
N CYS A 247 -11.73 -22.18 1.30
CA CYS A 247 -10.50 -21.49 1.73
C CYS A 247 -9.33 -22.48 1.91
N ASP A 248 -8.26 -22.37 1.12
CA ASP A 248 -7.12 -23.32 1.09
C ASP A 248 -6.19 -23.30 2.32
N PHE A 249 -6.35 -22.34 3.23
CA PHE A 249 -5.44 -22.17 4.36
C PHE A 249 -5.89 -22.99 5.59
N ALA A 250 -5.07 -23.94 6.01
CA ALA A 250 -5.29 -24.75 7.22
C ALA A 250 -4.92 -24.03 8.54
N ALA A 251 -4.18 -22.92 8.45
CA ALA A 251 -3.80 -22.06 9.58
C ALA A 251 -3.72 -20.61 9.10
N SER A 252 -3.81 -19.66 10.02
CA SER A 252 -3.80 -18.24 9.70
C SER A 252 -2.56 -17.86 8.85
N PRO A 253 -2.77 -17.25 7.67
CA PRO A 253 -1.66 -16.80 6.83
C PRO A 253 -0.94 -15.60 7.46
N VAL A 254 -1.46 -14.99 8.53
CA VAL A 254 -0.85 -13.84 9.20
C VAL A 254 0.57 -14.17 9.68
N LYS A 255 0.83 -15.39 10.19
CA LYS A 255 2.20 -15.81 10.56
C LYS A 255 3.14 -15.90 9.35
N PHE A 256 2.62 -16.35 8.21
CA PHE A 256 3.36 -16.41 6.95
C PHE A 256 3.60 -15.01 6.36
N LEU A 257 2.58 -14.14 6.36
CA LEU A 257 2.70 -12.74 5.97
C LEU A 257 3.68 -11.99 6.88
N LYS A 258 3.69 -12.28 8.19
CA LYS A 258 4.68 -11.78 9.15
C LYS A 258 6.09 -12.22 8.80
N ALA A 259 6.29 -13.48 8.39
CA ALA A 259 7.57 -13.97 7.92
C ALA A 259 8.00 -13.30 6.60
N ILE A 260 7.09 -13.06 5.67
CA ILE A 260 7.39 -12.35 4.41
C ILE A 260 7.72 -10.88 4.66
N ILE A 261 6.89 -10.18 5.43
CA ILE A 261 7.08 -8.76 5.73
C ILE A 261 8.34 -8.56 6.57
N GLY A 262 8.60 -9.43 7.56
CA GLY A 262 9.75 -9.37 8.45
C GLY A 262 11.06 -9.91 7.87
N ARG A 263 11.06 -10.91 6.98
CA ARG A 263 12.30 -11.50 6.41
C ARG A 263 12.59 -11.08 4.97
N ILE A 264 11.60 -10.79 4.14
CA ILE A 264 11.79 -10.64 2.68
C ILE A 264 11.80 -9.17 2.24
N ARG A 265 11.08 -8.27 2.91
CA ARG A 265 10.89 -6.89 2.42
C ARG A 265 11.91 -5.85 2.89
N PHE A 266 12.84 -6.20 3.77
CA PHE A 266 13.84 -5.25 4.28
C PHE A 266 15.17 -5.95 4.54
N ASN A 267 16.05 -6.01 3.54
CA ASN A 267 17.50 -6.20 3.65
C ASN A 267 18.08 -7.05 4.82
N CYS A 268 17.45 -8.17 5.18
CA CYS A 268 17.98 -9.15 6.14
C CYS A 268 18.34 -8.61 7.55
N GLU A 269 17.56 -7.70 8.14
CA GLU A 269 17.63 -7.46 9.60
C GLU A 269 16.29 -7.76 10.28
N GLY A 270 16.36 -8.56 11.34
CA GLY A 270 15.21 -9.00 12.11
C GLY A 270 14.60 -7.85 12.90
N ILE A 271 13.34 -7.52 12.60
CA ILE A 271 12.61 -6.45 13.30
C ILE A 271 12.27 -6.83 14.74
N GLU A 272 12.40 -8.09 15.13
CA GLU A 272 12.02 -8.62 16.47
C GLU A 272 12.59 -7.81 17.65
N LYS A 273 13.74 -7.14 17.48
CA LYS A 273 14.38 -6.33 18.54
C LYS A 273 13.94 -4.86 18.54
N THR A 274 13.31 -4.39 17.47
CA THR A 274 12.80 -3.02 17.39
C THR A 274 11.52 -2.88 18.22
N HIS A 275 11.20 -1.67 18.69
CA HIS A 275 9.92 -1.42 19.36
C HIS A 275 8.73 -1.85 18.50
N LEU A 276 8.82 -1.64 17.18
CA LEU A 276 7.78 -2.06 16.24
C LEU A 276 7.66 -3.58 16.12
N GLY A 277 8.78 -4.31 16.11
CA GLY A 277 8.75 -5.78 16.11
C GLY A 277 8.18 -6.36 17.38
N LYS A 278 8.52 -5.78 18.54
CA LYS A 278 7.92 -6.13 19.84
C LYS A 278 6.40 -5.90 19.84
N ILE A 279 5.93 -4.76 19.32
CA ILE A 279 4.49 -4.48 19.16
C ILE A 279 3.82 -5.52 18.25
N LEU A 280 4.44 -5.88 17.12
CA LEU A 280 3.94 -6.89 16.18
C LEU A 280 4.02 -8.33 16.72
N GLU A 281 4.76 -8.55 17.81
CA GLU A 281 4.80 -9.79 18.59
C GLU A 281 3.77 -9.83 19.71
N GLY A 282 3.01 -8.74 19.90
CA GLY A 282 2.12 -8.61 21.05
C GLY A 282 2.89 -8.43 22.37
N ALA A 283 4.19 -8.15 22.31
CA ALA A 283 4.99 -7.84 23.49
C ALA A 283 4.68 -6.41 23.96
N LEU A 284 4.44 -6.27 25.26
CA LEU A 284 4.26 -4.97 25.91
C LEU A 284 5.60 -4.23 25.93
N LEU A 285 5.61 -3.00 25.42
CA LEU A 285 6.75 -2.10 25.60
C LEU A 285 6.72 -1.52 27.01
N THR A 286 7.87 -1.55 27.66
CA THR A 286 8.11 -1.01 29.00
C THR A 286 8.99 0.23 28.91
N GLU A 287 9.06 1.03 29.98
CA GLU A 287 9.96 2.21 30.01
C GLU A 287 11.43 1.84 29.77
N ASP A 288 11.84 0.63 30.14
CA ASP A 288 13.21 0.13 29.95
C ASP A 288 13.57 -0.02 28.46
N ASP A 289 12.59 -0.22 27.58
CA ASP A 289 12.80 -0.31 26.13
C ASP A 289 13.27 1.01 25.51
N PHE A 290 13.11 2.14 26.22
CA PHE A 290 13.46 3.48 25.74
C PHE A 290 14.69 4.10 26.43
N ARG A 291 15.30 3.40 27.41
CA ARG A 291 16.40 3.97 28.24
C ARG A 291 17.76 4.12 27.53
N GLY A 292 17.86 3.76 26.25
CA GLY A 292 19.10 3.83 25.46
C GLY A 292 19.06 4.73 24.23
N GLU A 293 17.95 5.46 24.00
CA GLU A 293 17.72 6.23 22.76
C GLU A 293 17.59 7.76 22.98
N LEU A 294 18.12 8.27 24.11
CA LEU A 294 18.24 9.71 24.38
C LEU A 294 19.68 10.21 24.21
#